data_AF-A0A380NW03-F1
#
_entry.id   AF-A0A380NW03-F1
#
_cell.length_a   1.000
_cell.length_b   1.000
_cell.length_c   1.000
_cell.angle_alpha   90.00
_cell.angle_beta   90.00
_cell.angle_gamma   90.00
#
_symmetry.space_group_name_H-M   'P 1'
#
loop_
_entity.id
_entity.type
_entity.pdbx_description
1 polymer ?
#
loop_
_entity_poly.entity_id
_entity_poly.type
_entity_poly.pdbx_seq_one_letter_code
_entity_poly.pdbx_strand_id
1 'polypeptide(L)'
;MATLEELTNWMVKNPVADFNLAAPTKVTVGQTADLALFDIDHAHTISADEFLSKGVNSPFIGETIYGQTSMTFLNGEVVYDAANDK
;
A
#
# COMPACT_ATOMS: atom_id res chain seq x y z
N MET A 1 1.98 -13.24 14.61
CA MET A 1 2.37 -12.42 13.44
C MET A 1 1.49 -12.82 12.29
N ALA A 2 1.05 -11.86 11.48
CA ALA A 2 0.23 -12.14 10.29
C ALA A 2 1.12 -12.56 9.11
N THR A 3 0.61 -13.44 8.28
CA THR A 3 1.16 -13.82 6.97
C THR A 3 0.73 -12.84 5.89
N LEU A 4 1.42 -12.81 4.75
CA LEU A 4 1.03 -11.99 3.60
C LEU A 4 -0.38 -12.36 3.07
N GLU A 5 -0.75 -13.64 3.16
CA GLU A 5 -2.09 -14.10 2.78
C GLU A 5 -3.16 -13.55 3.73
N GLU A 6 -2.92 -13.56 5.04
CA GLU A 6 -3.82 -12.96 6.03
C GLU A 6 -4.00 -11.46 5.79
N LEU A 7 -2.90 -10.73 5.52
CA LEU A 7 -2.97 -9.31 5.18
C LEU A 7 -3.78 -9.06 3.90
N THR A 8 -3.57 -9.88 2.86
CA THR A 8 -4.34 -9.77 1.61
C THR A 8 -5.83 -10.05 1.83
N ASN A 9 -6.15 -11.01 2.70
CA ASN A 9 -7.53 -11.32 3.06
C ASN A 9 -8.16 -10.13 3.79
N TRP A 10 -7.50 -9.56 4.80
CA TRP A 10 -8.04 -8.47 5.61
C TRP A 10 -8.11 -7.14 4.87
N MET A 11 -7.13 -6.80 4.05
CA MET A 11 -7.00 -5.47 3.44
C MET A 11 -7.63 -5.40 2.05
N VAL A 12 -7.83 -6.52 1.36
CA VAL A 12 -8.33 -6.55 -0.02
C VAL A 12 -9.56 -7.43 -0.15
N LYS A 13 -9.44 -8.74 0.10
CA LYS A 13 -10.53 -9.69 -0.24
C LYS A 13 -11.79 -9.47 0.60
N ASN A 14 -11.63 -9.31 1.91
CA ASN A 14 -12.77 -9.13 2.83
C ASN A 14 -13.49 -7.80 2.56
N PRO A 15 -12.82 -6.63 2.48
CA PRO A 15 -13.49 -5.38 2.13
C PRO A 15 -14.20 -5.44 0.77
N VAL A 16 -13.57 -6.02 -0.24
CA VAL A 16 -14.20 -6.16 -1.57
C VAL A 16 -15.48 -7.01 -1.50
N ALA A 17 -15.47 -8.10 -0.74
CA ALA A 17 -16.64 -8.96 -0.56
C ALA A 17 -17.73 -8.27 0.28
N ASP A 18 -17.37 -7.71 1.43
CA ASP A 18 -18.31 -7.12 2.40
C ASP A 18 -19.04 -5.89 1.83
N PHE A 19 -18.35 -5.11 1.00
CA PHE A 19 -18.90 -3.90 0.36
C PHE A 19 -19.32 -4.11 -1.10
N ASN A 20 -19.22 -5.33 -1.64
CA ASN A 20 -19.55 -5.67 -3.01
C ASN A 20 -18.88 -4.74 -4.05
N LEU A 21 -17.57 -4.55 -3.90
CA LEU A 21 -16.78 -3.66 -4.75
C LEU A 21 -16.37 -4.35 -6.05
N ALA A 22 -16.37 -3.61 -7.16
CA ALA A 22 -15.81 -4.06 -8.43
C ALA A 22 -14.30 -3.78 -8.47
N ALA A 23 -13.52 -4.54 -7.69
CA ALA A 23 -12.06 -4.38 -7.60
C ALA A 23 -11.33 -5.74 -7.71
N PRO A 24 -10.11 -5.77 -8.26
CA PRO A 24 -9.34 -6.99 -8.36
C PRO A 24 -8.88 -7.45 -6.97
N THR A 25 -8.95 -8.76 -6.73
CA THR A 25 -8.55 -9.37 -5.45
C THR A 25 -7.35 -10.31 -5.58
N LYS A 26 -6.87 -10.50 -6.82
CA LYS A 26 -5.79 -11.41 -7.18
C LYS A 26 -5.01 -10.84 -8.37
N VAL A 27 -3.73 -11.15 -8.42
CA VAL A 27 -2.87 -10.86 -9.57
C VAL A 27 -3.01 -12.00 -10.58
N THR A 28 -3.91 -11.84 -11.55
CA THR A 28 -4.17 -12.85 -12.58
C THR A 28 -4.48 -12.17 -13.92
N VAL A 29 -4.15 -12.85 -15.03
CA VAL A 29 -4.44 -12.37 -16.38
C VAL A 29 -5.94 -12.05 -16.53
N GLY A 30 -6.23 -10.90 -17.13
CA GLY A 30 -7.60 -10.43 -17.37
C GLY A 30 -8.21 -9.54 -16.26
N GLN A 31 -7.49 -9.31 -15.16
CA GLN A 31 -7.87 -8.33 -14.13
C GLN A 31 -7.28 -6.95 -14.43
N THR A 32 -7.85 -5.89 -13.84
CA THR A 32 -7.22 -4.56 -13.82
C THR A 32 -5.92 -4.62 -13.02
N ALA A 33 -4.92 -3.86 -13.47
CA ALA A 33 -3.61 -3.81 -12.81
C ALA A 33 -3.62 -2.75 -11.69
N ASP A 34 -4.44 -2.99 -10.67
CA ASP A 34 -4.47 -2.21 -9.43
C ASP A 34 -3.56 -2.89 -8.41
N LEU A 35 -2.35 -2.36 -8.28
CA LEU A 35 -1.25 -3.02 -7.57
C LEU A 35 -0.56 -2.05 -6.62
N ALA A 36 -0.14 -2.55 -5.46
CA ALA A 36 0.75 -1.85 -4.56
C ALA A 36 2.03 -2.67 -4.38
N LEU A 37 3.18 -2.02 -4.54
CA LEU A 37 4.50 -2.60 -4.35
C LEU A 37 5.07 -2.12 -3.02
N PHE A 38 5.57 -3.05 -2.21
CA PHE A 38 6.13 -2.77 -0.89
C PHE A 38 7.57 -3.28 -0.80
N ASP A 39 8.46 -2.48 -0.22
CA ASP A 39 9.83 -2.89 0.12
C ASP A 39 9.83 -3.52 1.51
N ILE A 40 9.97 -4.85 1.55
CA ILE A 40 9.95 -5.65 2.78
C ILE A 40 11.33 -5.90 3.37
N ASP A 41 12.40 -5.56 2.64
CA ASP A 41 13.77 -5.92 3.00
C ASP A 41 14.50 -4.76 3.69
N HIS A 42 14.10 -3.51 3.40
CA HIS A 42 14.74 -2.32 3.94
C HIS A 42 13.89 -1.65 5.04
N ALA A 43 14.58 -1.21 6.10
CA ALA A 43 13.99 -0.44 7.17
C ALA A 43 13.78 1.01 6.71
N HIS A 44 12.66 1.61 7.13
CA HIS A 44 12.32 3.01 6.87
C HIS A 44 11.87 3.69 8.17
N THR A 45 12.42 4.86 8.47
CA THR A 45 12.01 5.66 9.64
C THR A 45 11.07 6.76 9.19
N ILE A 46 9.84 6.76 9.69
CA ILE A 46 8.80 7.70 9.28
C ILE A 46 9.14 9.11 9.77
N SER A 47 9.23 10.07 8.88
CA SER A 47 9.36 11.49 9.20
C SER A 47 8.02 12.24 9.03
N ALA A 48 7.94 13.43 9.63
CA ALA A 48 6.72 14.25 9.59
C ALA A 48 6.46 14.87 8.20
N ASP A 49 7.53 15.12 7.43
CA ASP A 49 7.48 15.72 6.10
C ASP A 49 7.02 14.75 5.00
N GLU A 50 6.98 13.44 5.27
CA GLU A 50 6.44 12.42 4.36
C GLU A 50 4.91 12.43 4.26
N PHE A 51 4.19 13.05 5.20
CA PHE A 51 2.74 13.00 5.23
C PHE A 51 2.13 13.97 4.20
N LEU A 52 1.57 13.42 3.11
CA LEU A 52 0.77 14.17 2.12
C LEU A 52 -0.55 14.74 2.67
N SER A 53 -0.97 14.27 3.84
CA SER A 53 -2.18 14.72 4.50
C SER A 53 -2.05 16.18 4.97
N LYS A 54 -3.17 16.91 5.08
CA LYS A 54 -3.17 18.27 5.66
C LYS A 54 -2.78 18.31 7.14
N GLY A 55 -2.88 17.18 7.84
CA GLY A 55 -2.42 17.01 9.22
C GLY A 55 -1.13 16.20 9.26
N VAL A 56 -0.11 16.74 9.91
CA VAL A 56 1.21 16.09 10.05
C VAL A 56 1.45 15.55 11.47
N ASN A 57 0.42 15.51 12.31
CA ASN A 57 0.52 14.97 13.66
C ASN A 57 0.16 13.48 13.64
N SER A 58 1.17 12.62 13.65
CA SER A 58 1.00 11.17 13.68
C SER A 58 1.82 10.56 14.82
N PRO A 59 1.26 9.60 15.59
CA PRO A 59 2.02 8.89 16.60
C PRO A 59 3.14 8.00 16.01
N PHE A 60 3.14 7.79 14.69
CA PHE A 60 4.12 6.96 14.01
C PHE A 60 5.41 7.72 13.63
N ILE A 61 5.46 9.04 13.83
CA ILE A 61 6.66 9.83 13.50
C ILE A 61 7.83 9.38 14.38
N GLY A 62 8.95 9.05 13.75
CA GLY A 62 10.16 8.51 14.38
C GLY A 62 10.15 6.98 14.52
N GLU A 63 9.04 6.30 14.23
CA GLU A 63 9.00 4.83 14.22
C GLU A 63 9.74 4.27 13.01
N THR A 64 10.44 3.16 13.21
CA THR A 64 11.12 2.43 12.13
C THR A 64 10.31 1.20 11.74
N ILE A 65 9.93 1.13 10.48
CA ILE A 65 9.07 0.09 9.90
C ILE A 65 9.76 -0.63 8.74
N TYR A 66 9.17 -1.75 8.33
CA TYR A 66 9.48 -2.47 7.10
C TYR A 66 8.18 -2.58 6.28
N GLY A 67 8.29 -2.73 4.97
CA GLY A 67 7.12 -2.78 4.08
C GLY A 67 6.66 -1.40 3.64
N GLN A 68 7.58 -0.44 3.45
CA GLN A 68 7.23 0.87 2.91
C GLN A 68 6.71 0.72 1.47
N THR A 69 5.64 1.44 1.13
CA THR A 69 5.12 1.44 -0.25
C THR A 69 6.14 2.08 -1.19
N SER A 70 6.60 1.34 -2.20
CA SER A 70 7.51 1.86 -3.23
C SER A 70 6.74 2.44 -4.41
N MET A 71 5.67 1.77 -4.85
CA MET A 71 4.88 2.20 -6.01
C MET A 71 3.41 1.79 -5.88
N THR A 72 2.52 2.59 -6.46
CA THR A 72 1.10 2.24 -6.64
C THR A 72 0.72 2.35 -8.10
N PHE A 73 0.04 1.32 -8.61
CA PHE A 73 -0.52 1.26 -9.95
C PHE A 73 -2.04 1.31 -9.86
N LEU A 74 -2.67 2.12 -10.70
CA LEU A 74 -4.11 2.17 -10.90
C LEU A 74 -4.39 1.92 -12.38
N ASN A 75 -5.13 0.86 -12.70
CA ASN A 75 -5.39 0.43 -14.08
C ASN A 75 -4.11 0.30 -14.93
N GLY A 76 -2.98 -0.07 -14.30
CA GLY A 76 -1.68 -0.21 -14.97
C GLY A 76 -0.88 1.08 -15.11
N GLU A 77 -1.42 2.23 -14.71
CA GLU A 77 -0.69 3.49 -14.66
C GLU A 77 -0.05 3.71 -13.29
N VAL A 78 1.20 4.15 -13.27
CA VAL A 78 1.89 4.52 -12.03
C VAL A 78 1.29 5.84 -11.51
N VAL A 79 0.60 5.77 -10.38
CA VAL A 79 0.00 6.95 -9.72
C VAL A 79 0.78 7.40 -8.48
N TYR A 80 1.71 6.57 -8.01
CA TYR A 80 2.64 6.88 -6.93
C TYR A 80 3.95 6.13 -7.17
N ASP A 81 5.06 6.83 -6.97
CA ASP A 81 6.41 6.28 -7.08
C ASP A 81 7.33 6.97 -6.08
N ALA A 82 7.67 6.29 -4.99
CA ALA A 82 8.48 6.83 -3.90
C ALA A 82 9.87 7.32 -4.34
N ALA A 83 10.42 6.83 -5.47
CA ALA A 83 11.71 7.29 -5.97
C ALA A 83 11.62 8.61 -6.75
N ASN A 84 10.43 8.94 -7.26
CA ASN A 84 10.19 10.11 -8.11
C ASN A 84 9.22 11.12 -7.48
N ASP A 85 8.51 10.74 -6.42
CA ASP A 85 7.70 11.64 -5.60
C ASP A 85 8.62 12.54 -4.78
N LYS A 86 8.30 13.83 -4.77
CA LYS A 86 9.09 14.87 -4.07
C LYS A 86 8.58 15.11 -2.67
#